data_AF-A0A520AB90-F1
#
_entry.id   AF-A0A520AB90-F1
#
_cell.length_a   1.000
_cell.length_b   1.000
_cell.length_c   1.000
_cell.angle_alpha   90.00
_cell.angle_beta   90.00
_cell.angle_gamma   90.00
#
_symmetry.space_group_name_H-M   'P 1'
#
loop_
_entity.id
_entity.type
_entity.pdbx_description
1 polymer ?
#
loop_
_entity_poly.entity_id
_entity_poly.type
_entity_poly.pdbx_seq_one_letter_code
_entity_poly.pdbx_strand_id
1 'polypeptide(L)'
;EGFYSLVHPVAYYTLNQIADGDKLSMSEVSTRNSENGPKASATPVKKAASPKTGTGTKPEAKGATSTTPVTTAAVKAPTFKEVEGLLTRRTCTACHNQTKRQIGPAFIEIAKRKYSPEKIVQLIHNPQPQNWPGYSTEMPPMPQVTKAEGLKIAAWINSLDK
;
A
#
# COMPACT_ATOMS: atom_id res chain seq x y z
N GLU A 1 -12.69 -5.70 -38.76
CA GLU A 1 -12.97 -6.20 -37.41
C GLU A 1 -11.65 -6.38 -36.68
N GLY A 2 -11.28 -5.42 -35.83
CA GLY A 2 -9.98 -5.39 -35.16
C GLY A 2 -10.15 -5.60 -33.67
N PHE A 3 -9.87 -6.82 -33.19
CA PHE A 3 -9.77 -7.11 -31.76
C PHE A 3 -8.47 -6.51 -31.23
N TYR A 4 -8.53 -5.31 -30.66
CA TYR A 4 -7.50 -4.85 -29.76
C TYR A 4 -7.67 -5.61 -28.44
N SER A 5 -6.94 -6.72 -28.29
CA SER A 5 -6.77 -7.34 -26.96
C SER A 5 -6.24 -6.27 -26.02
N LEU A 6 -7.01 -5.94 -24.98
CA LEU A 6 -6.60 -5.06 -23.89
C LEU A 6 -5.34 -5.67 -23.25
N VAL A 7 -4.17 -5.16 -23.65
CA VAL A 7 -2.86 -5.78 -23.39
C VAL A 7 -2.50 -5.82 -21.90
N HIS A 8 -3.25 -5.13 -21.03
CA HIS A 8 -3.01 -5.12 -19.58
C HIS A 8 -4.31 -5.20 -18.76
N PRO A 9 -4.71 -6.39 -18.28
CA PRO A 9 -5.93 -6.56 -17.48
C PRO A 9 -5.83 -6.03 -16.04
N VAL A 10 -4.64 -5.57 -15.60
CA VAL A 10 -4.35 -5.34 -14.16
C VAL A 10 -4.48 -3.88 -13.71
N ALA A 11 -4.76 -2.93 -14.63
CA ALA A 11 -4.91 -1.53 -14.26
C ALA A 11 -5.79 -0.73 -15.24
N TYR A 12 -7.05 -1.11 -15.40
CA TYR A 12 -8.07 -0.25 -16.02
C TYR A 12 -8.65 0.72 -14.98
N TYR A 13 -7.82 1.67 -14.56
CA TYR A 13 -8.24 2.87 -13.85
C TYR A 13 -7.49 4.01 -14.55
N THR A 14 -7.90 4.40 -15.76
CA THR A 14 -8.55 5.71 -15.97
C THR A 14 -9.27 5.85 -17.33
N LEU A 15 -9.31 4.84 -18.19
CA LEU A 15 -9.72 5.06 -19.59
C LEU A 15 -11.24 5.01 -19.85
N ASN A 16 -12.06 4.59 -18.87
CA ASN A 16 -13.51 4.44 -19.07
C ASN A 16 -14.35 5.51 -18.34
N GLN A 17 -13.70 6.53 -17.79
CA GLN A 17 -14.29 7.72 -17.18
C GLN A 17 -13.37 8.91 -17.45
N ILE A 18 -13.19 9.25 -18.72
CA ILE A 18 -12.74 10.61 -19.04
C ILE A 18 -13.94 11.48 -18.69
N ALA A 19 -13.83 12.31 -17.65
CA ALA A 19 -14.86 13.30 -17.40
C ALA A 19 -15.02 14.14 -18.69
N ASP A 20 -16.26 14.32 -19.16
CA ASP A 20 -16.60 15.28 -20.21
C ASP A 20 -16.40 16.70 -19.67
N GLY A 21 -15.17 17.06 -19.36
CA GLY A 21 -14.75 18.43 -19.10
C GLY A 21 -14.43 19.12 -20.42
N ASP A 22 -14.61 20.44 -20.47
CA ASP A 22 -14.20 21.26 -21.60
C ASP A 22 -12.78 20.92 -22.06
N LYS A 23 -12.62 20.71 -23.36
CA LYS A 23 -11.31 20.43 -23.94
C LYS A 23 -10.42 21.64 -23.68
N LEU A 24 -9.30 21.42 -22.97
CA LEU A 24 -8.27 22.43 -22.74
C LEU A 24 -7.94 23.16 -24.06
N SER A 25 -8.05 24.49 -24.05
CA SER A 25 -7.73 25.29 -25.23
C SER A 25 -6.23 25.26 -25.47
N MET A 26 -5.81 25.22 -26.74
CA MET A 26 -4.39 25.30 -27.14
C MET A 26 -3.73 26.64 -26.75
N SER A 27 -4.50 27.62 -26.27
CA SER A 27 -3.99 28.87 -25.70
C SER A 27 -3.60 28.74 -24.23
N GLU A 28 -4.03 27.70 -23.54
CA GLU A 28 -3.81 27.48 -22.11
C GLU A 28 -2.74 26.40 -21.86
N VAL A 29 -2.33 25.67 -22.89
CA VAL A 29 -1.25 24.68 -22.78
C VAL A 29 0.10 25.38 -22.69
N SER A 30 0.85 25.10 -21.62
CA SER A 30 2.20 25.61 -21.48
C SER A 30 3.15 24.86 -22.42
N THR A 31 3.76 25.57 -23.37
CA THR A 31 4.80 25.04 -24.27
C THR A 31 6.22 25.26 -23.73
N ARG A 32 6.35 25.71 -22.47
CA ARG A 32 7.63 26.10 -21.89
C ARG A 32 8.42 24.88 -21.41
N ASN A 33 9.50 24.56 -22.09
CA ASN A 33 10.49 23.60 -21.60
C ASN A 33 11.19 24.17 -20.34
N SER A 34 11.07 23.47 -19.21
CA SER A 34 11.69 23.86 -17.95
C SER A 34 13.22 23.69 -17.94
N GLU A 35 13.81 23.02 -18.93
CA GLU A 35 15.27 22.92 -19.10
C GLU A 35 15.89 24.17 -19.76
N ASN A 36 15.11 24.99 -20.48
CA ASN A 36 15.59 26.18 -21.20
C ASN A 36 15.17 27.52 -20.55
N GLY A 37 14.71 27.50 -19.30
CA GLY A 37 14.52 28.73 -18.52
C GLY A 37 15.87 29.31 -18.07
N PRO A 38 15.98 30.65 -17.85
CA PRO A 38 17.16 31.20 -17.21
C PRO A 38 17.32 30.52 -15.85
N LYS A 39 18.49 29.91 -15.60
CA LYS A 39 18.86 29.38 -14.27
C LYS A 39 18.61 30.48 -13.25
N ALA A 40 17.58 30.31 -12.42
CA ALA A 40 17.39 31.15 -11.26
C ALA A 40 18.65 31.00 -10.40
N SER A 41 19.43 32.06 -10.32
CA SER A 41 20.56 32.16 -9.40
C SER A 41 20.05 31.92 -7.99
N ALA A 42 20.50 30.83 -7.39
CA ALA A 42 20.43 30.65 -5.96
C ALA A 42 21.24 31.78 -5.30
N THR A 43 20.55 32.66 -4.57
CA THR A 43 21.18 33.43 -3.49
C THR A 43 20.37 33.23 -2.20
N PRO A 44 21.04 33.14 -1.04
CA PRO A 44 20.56 32.32 0.06
C PRO A 44 19.99 33.13 1.23
N VAL A 45 19.17 32.44 2.02
CA VAL A 45 18.76 32.66 3.43
C VAL A 45 17.95 33.91 3.78
N LYS A 46 16.76 33.70 4.37
CA LYS A 46 16.42 34.30 5.68
C LYS A 46 15.43 33.44 6.47
N LYS A 47 15.78 33.32 7.74
CA LYS A 47 15.29 32.46 8.82
C LYS A 47 14.12 33.13 9.56
N ALA A 48 13.02 32.40 9.80
CA ALA A 48 12.01 32.57 10.85
C ALA A 48 10.87 31.56 10.55
N ALA A 49 10.20 30.88 11.48
CA ALA A 49 10.24 30.79 12.93
C ALA A 49 9.55 29.47 13.35
N SER A 50 9.87 29.01 14.55
CA SER A 50 9.32 27.81 15.23
C SER A 50 7.81 27.87 15.47
N PRO A 51 7.14 26.71 15.63
CA PRO A 51 5.98 26.58 16.51
C PRO A 51 6.41 25.96 17.85
N LYS A 52 6.17 26.69 18.95
CA LYS A 52 6.20 26.16 20.34
C LYS A 52 5.00 25.20 20.50
N THR A 53 5.23 23.94 20.86
CA THR A 53 5.08 23.40 22.23
C THR A 53 3.89 23.94 23.02
N GLY A 54 2.90 23.06 23.23
CA GLY A 54 1.82 23.16 24.20
C GLY A 54 1.57 21.77 24.80
N THR A 55 2.28 21.48 25.89
CA THR A 55 2.13 20.33 26.80
C THR A 55 0.74 20.29 27.45
N GLY A 56 0.21 19.08 27.68
CA GLY A 56 -0.90 18.86 28.62
C GLY A 56 -1.57 17.47 28.47
N THR A 57 -0.97 16.39 28.95
CA THR A 57 -1.32 15.69 30.21
C THR A 57 -2.31 14.50 30.04
N LYS A 58 -1.74 13.28 30.15
CA LYS A 58 -2.29 11.95 30.52
C LYS A 58 -3.13 12.04 31.83
N PRO A 59 -4.12 11.17 32.20
CA PRO A 59 -4.02 9.69 32.34
C PRO A 59 -5.29 8.90 31.88
N GLU A 60 -5.17 7.73 31.24
CA GLU A 60 -5.19 6.37 31.83
C GLU A 60 -6.50 5.94 32.55
N ALA A 61 -7.24 5.01 31.95
CA ALA A 61 -8.08 3.98 32.59
C ALA A 61 -8.26 2.84 31.57
N LYS A 62 -7.54 1.73 31.68
CA LYS A 62 -7.81 0.55 32.52
C LYS A 62 -9.06 -0.23 32.08
N GLY A 63 -8.78 -1.31 31.35
CA GLY A 63 -9.36 -2.64 31.58
C GLY A 63 -10.76 -2.91 31.06
N ALA A 64 -10.89 -3.90 30.17
CA ALA A 64 -11.64 -5.10 30.49
C ALA A 64 -11.47 -6.14 29.37
N THR A 65 -10.75 -7.19 29.74
CA THR A 65 -10.82 -8.55 29.24
C THR A 65 -12.25 -8.95 28.85
N SER A 66 -12.41 -9.56 27.68
CA SER A 66 -13.47 -10.53 27.40
C SER A 66 -12.95 -11.53 26.39
N THR A 67 -12.16 -12.46 26.91
CA THR A 67 -12.00 -13.81 26.38
C THR A 67 -13.35 -14.51 26.43
N THR A 68 -13.93 -14.77 25.25
CA THR A 68 -14.86 -15.88 25.07
C THR A 68 -14.45 -16.60 23.78
N PRO A 69 -14.21 -17.92 23.84
CA PRO A 69 -13.64 -18.68 22.74
C PRO A 69 -14.75 -18.93 21.71
N VAL A 70 -14.63 -18.36 20.52
CA VAL A 70 -15.39 -18.86 19.37
C VAL A 70 -14.48 -19.85 18.65
N THR A 71 -14.70 -21.10 19.02
CA THR A 71 -14.69 -22.29 18.17
C THR A 71 -13.84 -22.15 16.91
N THR A 72 -12.72 -22.89 16.92
CA THR A 72 -11.95 -23.29 15.75
C THR A 72 -12.85 -24.04 14.77
N ALA A 73 -13.64 -23.30 13.99
CA ALA A 73 -14.00 -23.74 12.67
C ALA A 73 -12.69 -23.76 11.88
N ALA A 74 -12.37 -24.89 11.27
CA ALA A 74 -11.31 -24.99 10.29
C ALA A 74 -11.65 -24.01 9.15
N VAL A 75 -11.20 -22.76 9.27
CA VAL A 75 -11.32 -21.74 8.24
C VAL A 75 -10.41 -22.23 7.14
N LYS A 76 -11.01 -22.85 6.11
CA LYS A 76 -10.32 -23.06 4.85
C LYS A 76 -9.65 -21.74 4.49
N ALA A 77 -8.33 -21.77 4.37
CA ALA A 77 -7.60 -20.59 3.96
C ALA A 77 -8.22 -20.07 2.66
N PRO A 78 -8.50 -18.76 2.58
CA PRO A 78 -9.15 -18.21 1.41
C PRO A 78 -8.28 -18.48 0.18
N THR A 79 -8.92 -18.90 -0.90
CA THR A 79 -8.25 -19.24 -2.16
C THR A 79 -7.73 -17.97 -2.81
N PHE A 80 -6.69 -18.08 -3.65
CA PHE A 80 -6.10 -16.91 -4.31
C PHE A 80 -7.13 -16.07 -5.07
N LYS A 81 -8.12 -16.69 -5.72
CA LYS A 81 -9.17 -15.99 -6.47
C LYS A 81 -10.06 -15.10 -5.59
N GLU A 82 -10.27 -15.47 -4.33
CA GLU A 82 -11.09 -14.69 -3.39
C GLU A 82 -10.33 -13.47 -2.86
N VAL A 83 -8.99 -13.59 -2.75
CA VAL A 83 -8.13 -12.53 -2.21
C VAL A 83 -7.53 -11.66 -3.31
N GLU A 84 -7.42 -12.14 -4.55
CA GLU A 84 -6.87 -11.41 -5.70
C GLU A 84 -7.58 -10.06 -5.92
N GLY A 85 -8.92 -10.03 -5.82
CA GLY A 85 -9.69 -8.79 -5.90
C GLY A 85 -9.36 -7.82 -4.76
N LEU A 86 -9.12 -8.33 -3.54
CA LEU A 86 -8.73 -7.51 -2.40
C LEU A 86 -7.29 -6.99 -2.55
N LEU A 87 -6.35 -7.84 -2.99
CA LEU A 87 -4.97 -7.45 -3.25
C LEU A 87 -4.88 -6.39 -4.33
N THR A 88 -5.70 -6.50 -5.39
CA THR A 88 -5.72 -5.54 -6.49
C THR A 88 -6.31 -4.20 -6.04
N ARG A 89 -7.43 -4.22 -5.31
CA ARG A 89 -8.06 -2.99 -4.77
C ARG A 89 -7.17 -2.25 -3.78
N ARG A 90 -6.36 -2.98 -3.01
CA ARG A 90 -5.38 -2.41 -2.06
C ARG A 90 -3.98 -2.29 -2.66
N THR A 91 -3.85 -2.46 -3.96
CA THR A 91 -2.62 -2.23 -4.73
C THR A 91 -1.42 -3.07 -4.25
N CYS A 92 -1.68 -4.20 -3.59
CA CYS A 92 -0.63 -5.08 -3.05
C CYS A 92 0.14 -5.78 -4.17
N THR A 93 -0.54 -6.12 -5.28
CA THR A 93 0.04 -6.76 -6.46
C THR A 93 1.00 -5.87 -7.25
N ALA A 94 0.98 -4.55 -7.02
CA ALA A 94 1.88 -3.63 -7.70
C ALA A 94 3.34 -3.79 -7.24
N CYS A 95 3.55 -4.14 -5.97
CA CYS A 95 4.88 -4.29 -5.38
C CYS A 95 5.23 -5.75 -5.05
N HIS A 96 4.24 -6.56 -4.69
CA HIS A 96 4.41 -7.95 -4.26
C HIS A 96 3.79 -8.91 -5.28
N ASN A 97 4.52 -9.97 -5.59
CA ASN A 97 4.02 -11.08 -6.40
C ASN A 97 3.90 -12.34 -5.53
N GLN A 98 3.17 -13.36 -6.00
CA GLN A 98 3.03 -14.62 -5.28
C GLN A 98 4.38 -15.34 -5.13
N THR A 99 5.09 -15.52 -6.24
CA THR A 99 6.27 -16.40 -6.32
C THR A 99 7.56 -15.65 -6.57
N LYS A 100 7.50 -14.55 -7.33
CA LYS A 100 8.70 -13.81 -7.76
C LYS A 100 8.94 -12.58 -6.90
N ARG A 101 10.20 -12.23 -6.72
CA ARG A 101 10.59 -10.94 -6.13
C ARG A 101 10.37 -9.83 -7.16
N GLN A 102 9.74 -8.74 -6.75
CA GLN A 102 9.58 -7.54 -7.58
C GLN A 102 10.13 -6.32 -6.84
N ILE A 103 9.28 -5.42 -6.37
CA ILE A 103 9.68 -4.26 -5.55
C ILE A 103 9.78 -4.68 -4.09
N GLY A 104 8.85 -5.53 -3.65
CA GLY A 104 8.86 -6.16 -2.33
C GLY A 104 9.13 -7.67 -2.41
N PRO A 105 9.24 -8.33 -1.25
CA PRO A 105 9.35 -9.77 -1.16
C PRO A 105 8.15 -10.50 -1.75
N ALA A 106 8.39 -11.69 -2.29
CA ALA A 106 7.31 -12.54 -2.76
C ALA A 106 6.43 -12.97 -1.57
N PHE A 107 5.11 -13.15 -1.77
CA PHE A 107 4.22 -13.60 -0.70
C PHE A 107 4.64 -14.95 -0.11
N ILE A 108 5.25 -15.84 -0.91
CA ILE A 108 5.84 -17.10 -0.41
C ILE A 108 7.02 -16.83 0.54
N GLU A 109 7.86 -15.83 0.29
CA GLU A 109 8.95 -15.48 1.21
C GLU A 109 8.43 -14.90 2.52
N ILE A 110 7.33 -14.13 2.46
CA ILE A 110 6.65 -13.61 3.65
C ILE A 110 6.05 -14.78 4.46
N ALA A 111 5.43 -15.74 3.77
CA ALA A 111 4.83 -16.93 4.37
C ALA A 111 5.87 -17.78 5.14
N LYS A 112 7.08 -17.93 4.58
CA LYS A 112 8.20 -18.65 5.22
C LYS A 112 8.61 -18.07 6.58
N ARG A 113 8.32 -16.80 6.85
CA ARG A 113 8.61 -16.16 8.15
C ARG A 113 7.56 -16.44 9.22
N LYS A 114 6.44 -17.08 8.87
CA LYS A 114 5.40 -17.55 9.79
C LYS A 114 4.91 -16.48 10.77
N TYR A 115 4.69 -15.27 10.26
CA TYR A 115 4.13 -14.21 11.07
C TYR A 115 2.68 -14.52 11.45
N SER A 116 2.27 -14.11 12.66
CA SER A 116 0.86 -14.18 13.03
C SER A 116 0.03 -13.25 12.11
N PRO A 117 -1.25 -13.56 11.86
CA PRO A 117 -2.09 -12.71 11.02
C PRO A 117 -2.14 -11.25 11.50
N GLU A 118 -2.19 -11.04 12.81
CA GLU A 118 -2.20 -9.71 13.45
C GLU A 118 -0.89 -8.98 13.22
N LYS A 119 0.24 -9.71 13.25
CA LYS A 119 1.56 -9.12 13.00
C LYS A 119 1.69 -8.68 11.55
N ILE A 120 1.14 -9.45 10.59
CA ILE A 120 1.12 -9.06 9.18
C ILE A 120 0.31 -7.77 9.00
N VAL A 121 -0.87 -7.65 9.63
CA VAL A 121 -1.67 -6.41 9.58
C VAL A 121 -0.91 -5.23 10.19
N GLN A 122 -0.22 -5.44 11.32
CA GLN A 122 0.61 -4.41 11.93
C GLN A 122 1.74 -3.96 11.01
N LEU A 123 2.40 -4.89 10.31
CA LEU A 123 3.46 -4.59 9.35
C LEU A 123 2.94 -3.90 8.08
N ILE A 124 1.69 -4.17 7.67
CA ILE A 124 1.04 -3.45 6.56
C ILE A 124 0.80 -1.98 6.93
N HIS A 125 0.39 -1.71 8.19
CA HIS A 125 0.16 -0.35 8.67
C HIS A 125 1.46 0.39 8.99
N ASN A 126 2.41 -0.29 9.63
CA ASN A 126 3.71 0.25 10.01
C ASN A 126 4.82 -0.75 9.65
N PRO A 127 5.33 -0.69 8.41
CA PRO A 127 6.37 -1.60 7.95
C PRO A 127 7.68 -1.38 8.71
N GLN A 128 8.47 -2.45 8.80
CA GLN A 128 9.74 -2.46 9.51
C GLN A 128 10.84 -2.89 8.53
N PRO A 129 11.67 -1.95 8.04
CA PRO A 129 12.76 -2.25 7.08
C PRO A 129 13.74 -3.29 7.62
N GLN A 130 13.95 -3.32 8.94
CA GLN A 130 14.85 -4.25 9.61
C GLN A 130 14.46 -5.73 9.41
N ASN A 131 13.19 -6.03 9.15
CA ASN A 131 12.77 -7.40 8.87
C ASN A 131 13.33 -7.87 7.53
N TRP A 132 13.58 -6.97 6.57
CA TRP A 132 13.92 -7.29 5.19
C TRP A 132 15.21 -6.57 4.73
N PRO A 133 16.38 -6.92 5.30
CA PRO A 133 17.64 -6.20 5.05
C PRO A 133 18.16 -6.31 3.61
N GLY A 134 17.65 -7.25 2.81
CA GLY A 134 18.00 -7.42 1.40
C GLY A 134 17.18 -6.56 0.43
N TYR A 135 16.27 -5.72 0.93
CA TYR A 135 15.38 -4.89 0.13
C TYR A 135 15.72 -3.42 0.33
N SER A 136 16.10 -2.73 -0.75
CA SER A 136 16.43 -1.29 -0.73
C SER A 136 15.18 -0.41 -0.64
N THR A 137 14.05 -0.93 -1.09
CA THR A 137 12.75 -0.26 -1.10
C THR A 137 11.96 -0.57 0.16
N GLU A 138 11.82 0.44 1.01
CA GLU A 138 10.93 0.40 2.17
C GLU A 138 9.47 0.33 1.69
N MET A 139 8.70 -0.56 2.32
CA MET A 139 7.26 -0.63 2.06
C MET A 139 6.60 0.67 2.58
N PRO A 140 5.74 1.33 1.81
CA PRO A 140 4.97 2.46 2.32
C PRO A 140 3.94 2.00 3.37
N PRO A 141 3.68 2.78 4.42
CA PRO A 141 2.60 2.49 5.36
C PRO A 141 1.25 2.56 4.63
N MET A 142 0.42 1.51 4.77
CA MET A 142 -0.89 1.42 4.13
C MET A 142 -2.04 1.41 5.15
N PRO A 143 -2.33 2.55 5.82
CA PRO A 143 -3.40 2.63 6.83
C PRO A 143 -4.80 2.44 6.24
N GLN A 144 -4.97 2.53 4.91
CA GLN A 144 -6.24 2.31 4.24
C GLN A 144 -6.75 0.87 4.33
N VAL A 145 -5.90 -0.10 4.65
CA VAL A 145 -6.29 -1.51 4.74
C VAL A 145 -6.98 -1.75 6.07
N THR A 146 -8.24 -2.17 6.04
CA THR A 146 -8.97 -2.47 7.28
C THR A 146 -8.43 -3.75 7.92
N LYS A 147 -8.55 -3.89 9.25
CA LYS A 147 -8.11 -5.10 9.96
C LYS A 147 -8.76 -6.37 9.40
N ALA A 148 -10.04 -6.31 9.06
CA ALA A 148 -10.78 -7.45 8.52
C ALA A 148 -10.24 -7.92 7.15
N GLU A 149 -9.92 -6.99 6.25
CA GLU A 149 -9.30 -7.33 4.96
C GLU A 149 -7.87 -7.84 5.15
N GLY A 150 -7.10 -7.16 6.00
CA GLY A 150 -5.73 -7.54 6.32
C GLY A 150 -5.62 -8.96 6.91
N LEU A 151 -6.56 -9.36 7.77
CA LEU A 151 -6.61 -10.73 8.31
C LEU A 151 -6.91 -11.78 7.22
N LYS A 152 -7.78 -11.48 6.24
CA LYS A 152 -8.03 -12.38 5.10
C LYS A 152 -6.78 -12.53 4.23
N ILE A 153 -6.10 -11.42 3.94
CA ILE A 153 -4.85 -11.42 3.17
C ILE A 153 -3.77 -12.21 3.93
N ALA A 154 -3.63 -11.98 5.23
CA ALA A 154 -2.65 -12.66 6.06
C ALA A 154 -2.91 -14.17 6.18
N ALA A 155 -4.18 -14.58 6.36
CA ALA A 155 -4.57 -15.99 6.36
C ALA A 155 -4.22 -16.68 5.03
N TRP A 156 -4.43 -15.99 3.90
CA TRP A 156 -4.00 -16.50 2.60
C TRP A 156 -2.48 -16.56 2.46
N ILE A 157 -1.74 -15.52 2.86
CA ILE A 157 -0.26 -15.53 2.81
C ILE A 157 0.29 -16.72 3.60
N ASN A 158 -0.21 -16.97 4.81
CA ASN A 158 0.22 -18.10 5.63
C ASN A 158 -0.12 -19.46 5.01
N SER A 159 -1.13 -19.54 4.15
CA SER A 159 -1.45 -20.76 3.39
C SER A 159 -0.50 -21.04 2.22
N LEU A 160 0.34 -20.07 1.84
CA LEU A 160 1.34 -20.22 0.79
C LEU A 160 2.65 -20.83 1.30
N ASP A 161 2.83 -21.00 2.61
CA ASP A 161 3.95 -21.73 3.20
C ASP A 161 3.75 -23.24 2.96
N LYS A 162 4.07 -23.67 1.74
CA LYS A 162 4.15 -25.08 1.35
C LYS A 162 5.59 -25.56 1.30
#